data_AF-A0A3E0MY61-F1
#
_entry.id   AF-A0A3E0MY61-F1
#
_cell.length_a   1.000
_cell.length_b   1.000
_cell.length_c   1.000
_cell.angle_alpha   90.00
_cell.angle_beta   90.00
_cell.angle_gamma   90.00
#
_symmetry.space_group_name_H-M   'P 1'
#
loop_
_entity.id
_entity.type
_entity.pdbx_description
1 polymer ?
#
loop_
_entity_poly.entity_id
_entity_poly.type
_entity_poly.pdbx_seq_one_letter_code
_entity_poly.pdbx_strand_id
1 'polypeptide(L)'
;RRPEVAEVLRKIYAPFLRTEKPFLVMSPESAEMTKYVANALLSTKISFINEMATLCAHMRADVDDVRRGIGHDSRIGFAFLFPGVGYGGSCFPKDVRALASLADQKGIESRILRAVDEVNNQQKNVLPSLILKFFGNDIAGKTIAVWGLSFKPRTDDIREAPALVLIDQLLAAGAKIVVHDPEAMDNVRASYGDKLSYADTPMATLPDADALAIMTEWGEFRTPDFAEMKQLMRSPVVFDGRNVFNREQMAESGFTYYSIGRPVVKRR
;
A
#
# COMPACT_ATOMS: atom_id res chain seq x y z
N ARG A 1 31.35 -8.89 19.35
CA ARG A 1 32.79 -8.54 19.42
C ARG A 1 33.65 -9.75 19.74
N ARG A 2 33.26 -10.61 20.70
CA ARG A 2 33.94 -11.87 21.01
C ARG A 2 33.70 -12.94 19.93
N PRO A 3 34.73 -13.46 19.24
CA PRO A 3 34.58 -14.47 18.19
C PRO A 3 33.90 -15.75 18.66
N GLU A 4 34.12 -16.15 19.92
CA GLU A 4 33.52 -17.37 20.48
C GLU A 4 31.98 -17.29 20.56
N VAL A 5 31.42 -16.10 20.80
CA VAL A 5 29.95 -15.90 20.82
C VAL A 5 29.36 -16.07 19.42
N ALA A 6 30.05 -15.56 18.40
CA ALA A 6 29.62 -15.71 17.02
C ALA A 6 29.63 -17.18 16.57
N GLU A 7 30.59 -17.97 17.05
CA GLU A 7 30.66 -19.41 16.78
C GLU A 7 29.51 -20.19 17.45
N VAL A 8 29.16 -19.84 18.70
CA VAL A 8 27.98 -20.41 19.37
C VAL A 8 26.70 -20.11 18.57
N LEU A 9 26.49 -18.86 18.16
CA LEU A 9 25.32 -18.48 17.35
C LEU A 9 25.33 -19.19 16.00
N ARG A 10 26.48 -19.31 15.33
CA ARG A 10 26.61 -20.03 14.07
C ARG A 10 26.16 -21.48 14.19
N LYS A 11 26.55 -22.18 15.27
CA LYS A 11 26.10 -23.55 15.54
C LYS A 11 24.60 -23.66 15.75
N ILE A 12 24.00 -22.71 16.48
CA ILE A 12 22.55 -22.65 16.70
C ILE A 12 21.80 -22.44 15.38
N TYR A 13 22.31 -21.55 14.51
CA TYR A 13 21.66 -21.24 13.23
C TYR A 13 21.98 -22.22 12.10
N ALA A 14 23.02 -23.06 12.23
CA ALA A 14 23.47 -23.98 11.20
C ALA A 14 22.34 -24.84 10.56
N PRO A 15 21.36 -25.38 11.33
CA PRO A 15 20.26 -26.15 10.74
C PRO A 15 19.39 -25.36 9.75
N PHE A 16 19.31 -24.02 9.90
CA PHE A 16 18.50 -23.13 9.08
C PHE A 16 19.26 -22.53 7.89
N LEU A 17 20.58 -22.67 7.86
CA LEU A 17 21.49 -22.04 6.89
C LEU A 17 22.01 -23.03 5.83
N ARG A 18 21.31 -24.15 5.61
CA ARG A 18 21.69 -25.21 4.65
C ARG A 18 21.73 -24.76 3.18
N THR A 19 21.20 -23.58 2.84
CA THR A 19 21.19 -22.99 1.49
C THR A 19 22.21 -21.86 1.34
N GLU A 20 22.29 -21.20 0.19
CA GLU A 20 23.16 -20.06 -0.17
C GLU A 20 23.01 -18.77 0.67
N LYS A 21 22.45 -18.84 1.89
CA LYS A 21 22.21 -17.67 2.75
C LYS A 21 23.40 -17.45 3.68
N PRO A 22 24.09 -16.30 3.61
CA PRO A 22 25.29 -16.08 4.41
C PRO A 22 24.97 -15.80 5.89
N PHE A 23 25.79 -16.33 6.80
CA PHE A 23 25.83 -15.87 8.19
C PHE A 23 26.84 -14.74 8.32
N LEU A 24 26.35 -13.50 8.43
CA LEU A 24 27.19 -12.30 8.51
C LEU A 24 27.54 -11.99 9.96
N VAL A 25 28.83 -11.88 10.27
CA VAL A 25 29.32 -11.50 11.60
C VAL A 25 29.82 -10.06 11.55
N MET A 26 29.31 -9.23 12.46
CA MET A 26 29.66 -7.81 12.57
C MET A 26 29.59 -7.35 14.04
N SER A 27 29.86 -6.06 14.31
CA SER A 27 29.67 -5.51 15.66
C SER A 27 28.18 -5.40 16.01
N PRO A 28 27.80 -5.37 17.31
CA PRO A 28 26.41 -5.15 17.71
C PRO A 28 25.79 -3.90 17.07
N GLU A 29 26.53 -2.79 17.07
CA GLU A 29 26.09 -1.50 16.54
C GLU A 29 25.84 -1.58 15.02
N SER A 30 26.72 -2.27 14.27
CA SER A 30 26.52 -2.51 12.84
C SER A 30 25.32 -3.42 12.56
N ALA A 31 25.07 -4.42 13.40
CA ALA A 31 23.92 -5.31 13.25
C ALA A 31 22.60 -4.59 13.50
N GLU A 32 22.53 -3.78 14.57
CA GLU A 32 21.38 -2.93 14.88
C GLU A 32 21.13 -1.93 13.75
N MET A 33 22.17 -1.21 13.30
CA MET A 33 22.05 -0.23 12.22
C MET A 33 21.61 -0.87 10.90
N THR A 34 22.11 -2.08 10.58
CA THR A 34 21.75 -2.80 9.35
C THR A 34 20.23 -3.02 9.25
N LYS A 35 19.55 -3.30 10.36
CA LYS A 35 18.09 -3.46 10.35
C LYS A 35 17.35 -2.17 9.97
N TYR A 36 17.75 -1.05 10.57
CA TYR A 36 17.14 0.26 10.28
C TYR A 36 17.45 0.71 8.85
N VAL A 37 18.71 0.62 8.41
CA VAL A 37 19.13 1.04 7.07
C VAL A 37 18.45 0.20 5.98
N ALA A 38 18.30 -1.12 6.18
CA ALA A 38 17.58 -1.96 5.22
C ALA A 38 16.11 -1.53 5.08
N ASN A 39 15.40 -1.34 6.20
CA ASN A 39 14.01 -0.87 6.17
C ASN A 39 13.87 0.54 5.59
N ALA A 40 14.80 1.45 5.91
CA ALA A 40 14.84 2.79 5.35
C ALA A 40 15.01 2.74 3.82
N LEU A 41 15.96 1.95 3.30
CA LEU A 41 16.18 1.83 1.85
C LEU A 41 14.96 1.26 1.13
N LEU A 42 14.31 0.23 1.68
CA LEU A 42 13.08 -0.33 1.11
C LEU A 42 11.94 0.70 1.10
N SER A 43 11.82 1.49 2.17
CA SER A 43 10.84 2.58 2.27
C SER A 43 11.14 3.69 1.26
N THR A 44 12.43 4.02 1.07
CA THR A 44 12.88 4.97 0.04
C THR A 44 12.46 4.52 -1.35
N LYS A 45 12.65 3.24 -1.70
CA LYS A 45 12.23 2.73 -3.02
C LYS A 45 10.72 2.89 -3.23
N ILE A 46 9.91 2.61 -2.22
CA ILE A 46 8.44 2.76 -2.29
C ILE A 46 8.04 4.24 -2.40
N SER A 47 8.55 5.11 -1.53
CA SER A 47 8.22 6.55 -1.59
C SER A 47 8.67 7.15 -2.92
N PHE A 48 9.87 6.82 -3.38
CA PHE A 48 10.38 7.29 -4.66
C PHE A 48 9.47 6.89 -5.83
N ILE A 49 9.09 5.61 -5.94
CA ILE A 49 8.23 5.20 -7.05
C ILE A 49 6.82 5.78 -6.96
N ASN A 50 6.30 6.03 -5.75
CA ASN A 50 5.02 6.71 -5.53
C ASN A 50 5.04 8.17 -5.97
N GLU A 51 6.12 8.90 -5.67
CA GLU A 51 6.33 10.25 -6.16
C GLU A 51 6.40 10.28 -7.69
N MET A 52 7.15 9.35 -8.28
CA MET A 52 7.21 9.19 -9.74
C MET A 52 5.86 8.81 -10.34
N ALA A 53 5.04 8.01 -9.67
CA ALA A 53 3.68 7.68 -10.09
C ALA A 53 2.80 8.93 -10.19
N THR A 54 2.89 9.81 -9.20
CA THR A 54 2.19 11.10 -9.21
C THR A 54 2.66 11.96 -10.38
N LEU A 55 3.97 12.03 -10.65
CA LEU A 55 4.49 12.75 -11.82
C LEU A 55 4.00 12.13 -13.14
N CYS A 56 4.03 10.80 -13.27
CA CYS A 56 3.56 10.08 -14.45
C CYS A 56 2.09 10.43 -14.76
N ALA A 57 1.24 10.52 -13.74
CA ALA A 57 -0.17 10.90 -13.90
C ALA A 57 -0.34 12.30 -14.53
N HIS A 58 0.55 13.25 -14.21
CA HIS A 58 0.51 14.61 -14.78
C HIS A 58 1.08 14.66 -16.20
N MET A 59 2.05 13.80 -16.51
CA MET A 59 2.70 13.72 -17.82
C MET A 59 1.95 12.80 -18.81
N ARG A 60 0.88 12.12 -18.38
CA ARG A 60 0.20 11.05 -19.12
C ARG A 60 1.13 9.89 -19.48
N ALA A 61 2.15 9.66 -18.65
CA ALA A 61 3.00 8.47 -18.71
C ALA A 61 2.36 7.32 -17.90
N ASP A 62 2.83 6.10 -18.13
CA ASP A 62 2.45 4.93 -17.35
C ASP A 62 3.61 4.53 -16.43
N VAL A 63 3.38 4.61 -15.11
CA VAL A 63 4.38 4.27 -14.11
C VAL A 63 4.84 2.80 -14.19
N ASP A 64 4.01 1.90 -14.74
CA ASP A 64 4.42 0.52 -14.93
C ASP A 64 5.46 0.38 -16.04
N ASP A 65 5.35 1.19 -17.10
CA ASP A 65 6.36 1.24 -18.16
C ASP A 65 7.67 1.81 -17.62
N VAL A 66 7.59 2.88 -16.82
CA VAL A 66 8.76 3.47 -16.14
C VAL A 66 9.42 2.46 -15.22
N ARG A 67 8.64 1.78 -14.36
CA ARG A 67 9.11 0.72 -13.47
C ARG A 67 9.79 -0.41 -14.23
N ARG A 68 9.20 -0.87 -15.35
CA ARG A 68 9.82 -1.89 -16.21
C ARG A 68 11.13 -1.38 -16.79
N GLY A 69 11.15 -0.15 -17.30
CA GLY A 69 12.34 0.49 -17.87
C GLY A 69 13.52 0.56 -16.89
N ILE A 70 13.29 1.01 -15.65
CA ILE A 70 14.37 1.09 -14.65
C ILE A 70 14.69 -0.24 -13.98
N GLY A 71 13.71 -1.16 -13.89
CA GLY A 71 13.84 -2.41 -13.14
C GLY A 71 14.79 -3.43 -13.78
N HIS A 72 15.02 -3.35 -15.09
CA HIS A 72 15.99 -4.18 -15.81
C HIS A 72 17.45 -3.84 -15.49
N ASP A 73 17.73 -2.64 -14.97
CA ASP A 73 19.05 -2.32 -14.45
C ASP A 73 19.27 -3.12 -13.15
N SER A 74 20.24 -4.03 -13.17
CA SER A 74 20.53 -4.92 -12.04
C SER A 74 20.96 -4.19 -10.77
N ARG A 75 21.41 -2.93 -10.88
CA ARG A 75 21.74 -2.08 -9.72
C ARG A 75 20.50 -1.55 -9.01
N ILE A 76 19.37 -1.48 -9.73
CA ILE A 76 18.08 -1.02 -9.22
C ILE A 76 17.21 -2.22 -8.84
N GLY A 77 16.99 -3.13 -9.78
CA GLY A 77 16.15 -4.33 -9.65
C GLY A 77 14.66 -4.06 -9.46
N PHE A 78 13.82 -5.07 -9.70
CA PHE A 78 12.36 -4.95 -9.71
C PHE A 78 11.68 -4.87 -8.33
N ALA A 79 12.36 -5.34 -7.28
CA ALA A 79 11.75 -5.45 -5.95
C ALA A 79 11.45 -4.07 -5.35
N PHE A 80 10.31 -3.93 -4.67
CA PHE A 80 9.88 -2.70 -3.97
C PHE A 80 9.70 -1.48 -4.89
N LEU A 81 9.33 -1.71 -6.16
CA LEU A 81 9.02 -0.66 -7.12
C LEU A 81 7.55 -0.68 -7.57
N PHE A 82 6.64 -1.27 -6.81
CA PHE A 82 5.21 -1.20 -7.13
C PHE A 82 4.61 0.03 -6.46
N PRO A 83 4.12 1.01 -7.24
CA PRO A 83 3.45 2.18 -6.67
C PRO A 83 2.09 1.79 -6.11
N GLY A 84 1.60 2.58 -5.15
CA GLY A 84 0.30 2.37 -4.56
C GLY A 84 -0.10 3.47 -3.58
N VAL A 85 -1.01 3.16 -2.66
CA VAL A 85 -1.53 4.05 -1.60
C VAL A 85 -0.55 4.34 -0.45
N GLY A 86 0.74 4.11 -0.67
CA GLY A 86 1.78 4.19 0.35
C GLY A 86 2.02 2.88 1.10
N TYR A 87 3.02 2.90 1.97
CA TYR A 87 3.36 1.82 2.88
C TYR A 87 2.82 2.07 4.29
N GLY A 88 2.64 0.98 5.04
CA GLY A 88 2.23 0.99 6.43
C GLY A 88 2.88 -0.15 7.21
N GLY A 89 2.16 -0.66 8.20
CA GLY A 89 2.60 -1.74 9.06
C GLY A 89 3.49 -1.26 10.19
N SER A 90 3.79 -2.17 11.10
CA SER A 90 4.58 -1.86 12.28
C SER A 90 6.06 -1.57 12.02
N CYS A 91 6.60 -1.91 10.86
CA CYS A 91 8.05 -1.84 10.63
C CYS A 91 8.50 -0.53 9.96
N PHE A 92 8.01 -0.22 8.76
CA PHE A 92 8.60 0.85 7.96
C PHE A 92 8.41 2.25 8.56
N PRO A 93 7.17 2.71 8.88
CA PRO A 93 6.97 4.05 9.42
C PRO A 93 7.75 4.27 10.71
N LYS A 94 7.70 3.29 11.64
CA LYS A 94 8.39 3.42 12.93
C LYS A 94 9.91 3.46 12.76
N ASP A 95 10.48 2.60 11.90
CA ASP A 95 11.92 2.48 11.78
C ASP A 95 12.52 3.68 11.03
N VAL A 96 11.83 4.21 10.02
CA VAL A 96 12.24 5.45 9.32
C VAL A 96 12.25 6.63 10.29
N ARG A 97 11.15 6.83 11.04
CA ARG A 97 11.02 7.92 12.02
C ARG A 97 12.01 7.77 13.18
N ALA A 98 12.23 6.55 13.68
CA ALA A 98 13.19 6.27 14.74
C ALA A 98 14.62 6.56 14.29
N LEU A 99 15.01 6.17 13.07
CA LEU A 99 16.33 6.46 12.53
C LEU A 99 16.53 7.95 12.28
N ALA A 100 15.51 8.66 11.80
CA ALA A 100 15.55 10.12 11.65
C ALA A 100 15.71 10.82 13.01
N SER A 101 14.96 10.40 14.03
CA SER A 101 15.07 10.93 15.39
C SER A 101 16.45 10.66 16.01
N LEU A 102 17.01 9.47 15.79
CA LEU A 102 18.37 9.15 16.23
C LEU A 102 19.41 10.07 15.57
N ALA A 103 19.24 10.38 14.28
CA ALA A 103 20.12 11.32 13.58
C ALA A 103 20.04 12.72 14.20
N ASP A 104 18.83 13.21 14.49
CA ASP A 104 18.63 14.52 15.13
C ASP A 104 19.30 14.61 16.50
N GLN A 105 19.19 13.56 17.33
CA GLN A 105 19.86 13.48 18.63
C GLN A 105 21.39 13.52 18.53
N LYS A 106 21.94 13.20 17.36
CA LYS A 106 23.37 13.30 17.05
C LYS A 106 23.74 14.58 16.29
N GLY A 107 22.80 15.50 16.11
CA GLY A 107 23.02 16.74 15.35
C GLY A 107 23.19 16.52 13.84
N ILE A 108 22.68 15.41 13.30
CA ILE A 108 22.77 15.04 11.89
C ILE A 108 21.40 15.24 11.23
N GLU A 109 21.34 16.10 10.22
CA GLU A 109 20.11 16.32 9.45
C GLU A 109 19.86 15.17 8.45
N SER A 110 18.81 14.37 8.69
CA SER A 110 18.45 13.21 7.86
C SER A 110 17.47 13.55 6.73
N ARG A 111 17.89 14.41 5.77
CA ARG A 111 17.02 14.92 4.68
C ARG A 111 16.25 13.84 3.92
N ILE A 112 16.92 12.75 3.55
CA ILE A 112 16.29 11.65 2.79
C ILE A 112 15.22 10.94 3.64
N LEU A 113 15.49 10.65 4.91
CA LEU A 113 14.53 9.93 5.75
C LEU A 113 13.26 10.75 6.00
N ARG A 114 13.41 12.06 6.20
CA ARG A 114 12.29 12.99 6.34
C ARG A 114 11.44 13.04 5.08
N ALA A 115 12.08 13.24 3.93
CA ALA A 115 11.39 13.25 2.64
C ALA A 115 10.65 11.92 2.38
N VAL A 116 11.25 10.78 2.73
CA VAL A 116 10.62 9.46 2.56
C VAL A 116 9.35 9.29 3.40
N ASP A 117 9.36 9.74 4.66
CA ASP A 117 8.16 9.70 5.51
C ASP A 117 7.10 10.71 5.04
N GLU A 118 7.50 11.94 4.69
CA GLU A 118 6.61 12.98 4.17
C GLU A 118 5.91 12.57 2.88
N VAL A 119 6.65 12.05 1.90
CA VAL A 119 6.09 11.52 0.64
C VAL A 119 5.12 10.39 0.92
N ASN A 120 5.43 9.48 1.85
CA ASN A 120 4.51 8.39 2.18
C ASN A 120 3.22 8.89 2.84
N ASN A 121 3.33 9.85 3.77
CA ASN A 121 2.17 10.45 4.43
C ASN A 121 1.29 11.19 3.41
N GLN A 122 1.89 11.91 2.45
CA GLN A 122 1.16 12.53 1.35
C GLN A 122 0.50 11.48 0.44
N GLN A 123 1.21 10.40 0.08
CA GLN A 123 0.70 9.35 -0.79
C GLN A 123 -0.57 8.68 -0.26
N LYS A 124 -0.68 8.50 1.06
CA LYS A 124 -1.90 7.95 1.70
C LYS A 124 -3.15 8.79 1.43
N ASN A 125 -3.01 10.06 1.07
CA ASN A 125 -4.12 10.97 0.74
C ASN A 125 -4.49 10.97 -0.75
N VAL A 126 -3.71 10.34 -1.63
CA VAL A 126 -3.92 10.39 -3.09
C VAL A 126 -5.25 9.77 -3.50
N LEU A 127 -5.53 8.53 -3.07
CA LEU A 127 -6.76 7.83 -3.45
C LEU A 127 -8.03 8.46 -2.84
N PRO A 128 -8.05 8.82 -1.53
CA PRO A 128 -9.20 9.53 -0.94
C PRO A 128 -9.51 10.85 -1.67
N SER A 129 -8.48 11.66 -1.94
CA SER A 129 -8.63 12.93 -2.66
C SER A 129 -9.18 12.71 -4.08
N LEU A 130 -8.77 11.64 -4.74
CA LEU A 130 -9.24 11.29 -6.07
C LEU A 130 -10.72 10.88 -6.06
N ILE A 131 -11.15 10.10 -5.07
CA ILE A 131 -12.55 9.70 -4.87
C ILE A 131 -13.42 10.95 -4.59
N LEU A 132 -13.01 11.79 -3.64
CA LEU A 132 -13.74 13.02 -3.31
C LEU A 132 -13.88 13.93 -4.54
N LYS A 133 -12.78 14.13 -5.28
CA LYS A 133 -12.79 14.94 -6.50
C LYS A 133 -13.69 14.35 -7.59
N PHE A 134 -13.73 13.03 -7.74
CA PHE A 134 -14.60 12.36 -8.72
C PHE A 134 -16.08 12.65 -8.44
N PHE A 135 -16.48 12.63 -7.18
CA PHE A 135 -17.84 12.98 -6.75
C PHE A 135 -18.05 14.50 -6.58
N GLY A 136 -17.14 15.35 -7.05
CA GLY A 136 -17.28 16.81 -6.96
C GLY A 136 -17.29 17.34 -5.52
N ASN A 137 -16.69 16.60 -4.57
CA ASN A 137 -16.75 16.80 -3.13
C ASN A 137 -18.16 16.65 -2.51
N ASP A 138 -19.13 16.10 -3.25
CA ASP A 138 -20.47 15.77 -2.76
C ASP A 138 -20.62 14.24 -2.66
N ILE A 139 -20.01 13.67 -1.62
CA ILE A 139 -20.02 12.22 -1.37
C ILE A 139 -21.00 11.81 -0.26
N ALA A 140 -21.71 12.77 0.34
CA ALA A 140 -22.62 12.51 1.44
C ALA A 140 -23.70 11.51 1.02
N GLY A 141 -23.84 10.43 1.80
CA GLY A 141 -24.80 9.35 1.54
C GLY A 141 -24.42 8.38 0.41
N LYS A 142 -23.32 8.62 -0.33
CA LYS A 142 -22.78 7.67 -1.31
C LYS A 142 -22.23 6.44 -0.60
N THR A 143 -22.35 5.28 -1.24
CA THR A 143 -21.83 4.02 -0.71
C THR A 143 -20.52 3.67 -1.40
N ILE A 144 -19.43 3.58 -0.64
CA ILE A 144 -18.11 3.22 -1.13
C ILE A 144 -17.76 1.82 -0.61
N ALA A 145 -17.61 0.88 -1.54
CA ALA A 145 -17.07 -0.43 -1.25
C ALA A 145 -15.54 -0.33 -1.06
N VAL A 146 -14.98 -1.03 -0.07
CA VAL A 146 -13.54 -1.06 0.19
C VAL A 146 -13.06 -2.49 0.27
N TRP A 147 -12.13 -2.85 -0.62
CA TRP A 147 -11.46 -4.15 -0.62
C TRP A 147 -10.05 -4.01 -0.06
N GLY A 148 -9.78 -4.71 1.04
CA GLY A 148 -8.50 -4.70 1.73
C GLY A 148 -8.44 -3.64 2.82
N LEU A 149 -7.98 -4.05 3.99
CA LEU A 149 -7.93 -3.26 5.23
C LEU A 149 -6.58 -3.35 5.93
N SER A 150 -5.90 -4.49 5.84
CA SER A 150 -4.54 -4.64 6.34
C SER A 150 -3.54 -3.85 5.51
N PHE A 151 -2.35 -3.55 6.08
CA PHE A 151 -1.36 -2.75 5.36
C PHE A 151 -0.73 -3.47 4.14
N LYS A 152 -0.82 -4.80 4.10
CA LYS A 152 -0.35 -5.70 3.04
C LYS A 152 -1.09 -7.04 3.13
N PRO A 153 -1.07 -7.89 2.09
CA PRO A 153 -1.66 -9.22 2.15
C PRO A 153 -1.03 -10.16 3.19
N ARG A 154 -1.81 -11.18 3.60
CA ARG A 154 -1.44 -12.26 4.54
C ARG A 154 -1.08 -11.77 5.94
N THR A 155 -1.83 -10.79 6.41
CA THR A 155 -1.78 -10.35 7.80
C THR A 155 -3.08 -9.62 8.15
N ASP A 156 -3.44 -9.70 9.43
CA ASP A 156 -4.48 -8.92 10.09
C ASP A 156 -4.00 -7.54 10.61
N ASP A 157 -2.71 -7.21 10.44
CA ASP A 157 -2.11 -5.99 10.99
C ASP A 157 -2.61 -4.74 10.25
N ILE A 158 -3.36 -3.91 10.97
CA ILE A 158 -3.92 -2.64 10.48
C ILE A 158 -3.10 -1.41 10.88
N ARG A 159 -1.99 -1.59 11.63
CA ARG A 159 -1.18 -0.45 12.09
C ARG A 159 -0.64 0.31 10.89
N GLU A 160 -0.84 1.63 10.90
CA GLU A 160 -0.41 2.54 9.82
C GLU A 160 -0.97 2.16 8.42
N ALA A 161 -2.02 1.34 8.35
CA ALA A 161 -2.58 0.89 7.08
C ALA A 161 -3.21 2.06 6.30
N PRO A 162 -2.89 2.22 5.00
CA PRO A 162 -3.47 3.29 4.17
C PRO A 162 -5.01 3.24 4.07
N ALA A 163 -5.61 2.05 4.21
CA ALA A 163 -7.05 1.87 4.19
C ALA A 163 -7.75 2.70 5.29
N LEU A 164 -7.13 2.84 6.46
CA LEU A 164 -7.71 3.60 7.57
C LEU A 164 -7.77 5.09 7.27
N VAL A 165 -6.72 5.63 6.62
CA VAL A 165 -6.70 7.04 6.17
C VAL A 165 -7.82 7.31 5.17
N LEU A 166 -8.07 6.38 4.25
CA LEU A 166 -9.18 6.48 3.32
C LEU A 166 -10.53 6.43 4.04
N ILE A 167 -10.72 5.45 4.92
CA ILE A 167 -11.97 5.29 5.66
C ILE A 167 -12.28 6.55 6.46
N ASP A 168 -11.31 7.06 7.22
CA ASP A 168 -11.49 8.25 8.06
C ASP A 168 -11.92 9.47 7.25
N GLN A 169 -11.29 9.71 6.09
CA GLN A 169 -11.62 10.85 5.23
C GLN A 169 -12.99 10.73 4.57
N LEU A 170 -13.34 9.54 4.08
CA LEU A 170 -14.64 9.33 3.42
C LEU A 170 -15.79 9.35 4.43
N LEU A 171 -15.59 8.80 5.64
CA LEU A 171 -16.55 8.95 6.74
C LEU A 171 -16.73 10.41 7.16
N ALA A 172 -15.63 11.16 7.29
CA ALA A 172 -15.68 12.59 7.62
C ALA A 172 -16.43 13.40 6.56
N ALA A 173 -16.41 12.97 5.30
CA ALA A 173 -17.16 13.57 4.20
C ALA A 173 -18.62 13.04 4.07
N GLY A 174 -19.07 12.16 4.98
CA GLY A 174 -20.44 11.67 5.04
C GLY A 174 -20.76 10.47 4.14
N ALA A 175 -19.75 9.79 3.59
CA ALA A 175 -19.96 8.56 2.83
C ALA A 175 -20.37 7.39 3.75
N LYS A 176 -21.14 6.45 3.20
CA LYS A 176 -21.35 5.12 3.77
C LYS A 176 -20.27 4.19 3.25
N ILE A 177 -19.71 3.35 4.11
CA ILE A 177 -18.60 2.47 3.72
C ILE A 177 -18.95 1.02 4.04
N VAL A 178 -18.77 0.15 3.04
CA VAL A 178 -18.89 -1.31 3.19
C VAL A 178 -17.53 -1.92 2.91
N VAL A 179 -16.98 -2.63 3.90
CA VAL A 179 -15.60 -3.12 3.85
C VAL A 179 -15.53 -4.65 3.81
N HIS A 180 -14.47 -5.15 3.19
CA HIS A 180 -14.06 -6.53 3.25
C HIS A 180 -12.53 -6.67 3.29
N ASP A 181 -12.03 -7.55 4.15
CA ASP A 181 -10.65 -8.04 4.16
C ASP A 181 -10.62 -9.49 4.64
N PRO A 182 -9.78 -10.38 4.08
CA PRO A 182 -9.71 -11.78 4.51
C PRO A 182 -9.27 -12.00 5.98
N GLU A 183 -8.45 -11.11 6.54
CA GLU A 183 -7.80 -11.35 7.84
C GLU A 183 -7.98 -10.20 8.83
N ALA A 184 -8.17 -8.95 8.38
CA ALA A 184 -8.15 -7.77 9.24
C ALA A 184 -9.53 -7.29 9.74
N MET A 185 -10.61 -8.01 9.43
CA MET A 185 -11.98 -7.56 9.73
C MET A 185 -12.23 -7.34 11.22
N ASP A 186 -11.75 -8.22 12.09
CA ASP A 186 -11.93 -8.08 13.54
C ASP A 186 -11.17 -6.88 14.10
N ASN A 187 -9.94 -6.66 13.66
CA ASN A 187 -9.13 -5.52 14.09
C ASN A 187 -9.73 -4.18 13.64
N VAL A 188 -10.26 -4.11 12.40
CA VAL A 188 -10.98 -2.93 11.93
C VAL A 188 -12.29 -2.76 12.68
N ARG A 189 -13.07 -3.83 12.89
CA ARG A 189 -14.32 -3.76 13.65
C ARG A 189 -14.11 -3.28 15.09
N ALA A 190 -13.03 -3.71 15.74
CA ALA A 190 -12.66 -3.21 17.06
C ALA A 190 -12.36 -1.70 17.06
N SER A 191 -11.85 -1.15 15.95
CA SER A 191 -11.49 0.27 15.84
C SER A 191 -12.66 1.16 15.41
N TYR A 192 -13.56 0.65 14.56
CA TYR A 192 -14.61 1.44 13.92
C TYR A 192 -16.03 1.12 14.40
N GLY A 193 -16.27 -0.05 15.00
CA GLY A 193 -17.60 -0.49 15.42
C GLY A 193 -18.62 -0.35 14.31
N ASP A 194 -19.77 0.26 14.64
CA ASP A 194 -20.92 0.40 13.74
C ASP A 194 -20.79 1.57 12.74
N LYS A 195 -19.64 2.25 12.68
CA LYS A 195 -19.39 3.30 11.66
C LYS A 195 -19.24 2.72 10.26
N LEU A 196 -18.97 1.43 10.13
CA LEU A 196 -18.78 0.71 8.87
C LEU A 196 -19.78 -0.44 8.77
N SER A 197 -20.10 -0.83 7.54
CA SER A 197 -20.71 -2.12 7.26
C SER A 197 -19.63 -3.12 6.86
N TYR A 198 -19.79 -4.38 7.24
CA TYR A 198 -18.79 -5.44 7.06
C TYR A 198 -19.40 -6.55 6.22
N ALA A 199 -18.76 -6.90 5.10
CA ALA A 199 -19.20 -7.97 4.23
C ALA A 199 -18.29 -9.20 4.36
N ASP A 200 -18.87 -10.40 4.27
CA ASP A 200 -18.13 -11.66 4.39
C ASP A 200 -17.30 -12.00 3.14
N THR A 201 -17.62 -11.37 2.00
CA THR A 201 -16.90 -11.56 0.73
C THR A 201 -16.68 -10.22 0.04
N PRO A 202 -15.67 -10.12 -0.86
CA PRO A 202 -15.46 -8.89 -1.62
C PRO A 202 -16.68 -8.52 -2.48
N MET A 203 -17.34 -9.50 -3.12
CA MET A 203 -18.52 -9.23 -3.95
C MET A 203 -19.71 -8.72 -3.13
N ALA A 204 -19.86 -9.17 -1.88
CA ALA A 204 -20.92 -8.71 -0.99
C ALA A 204 -20.77 -7.24 -0.54
N THR A 205 -19.64 -6.57 -0.80
CA THR A 205 -19.52 -5.11 -0.58
C THR A 205 -20.14 -4.28 -1.70
N LEU A 206 -20.37 -4.87 -2.87
CA LEU A 206 -20.72 -4.15 -4.10
C LEU A 206 -22.19 -3.80 -4.32
N PRO A 207 -23.21 -4.47 -3.72
CA PRO A 207 -24.60 -4.10 -3.93
C PRO A 207 -24.85 -2.61 -3.69
N ASP A 208 -25.39 -1.93 -4.71
CA ASP A 208 -25.71 -0.49 -4.70
C ASP A 208 -24.52 0.47 -4.49
N ALA A 209 -23.27 -0.03 -4.52
CA ALA A 209 -22.08 0.78 -4.34
C ALA A 209 -21.91 1.80 -5.47
N ASP A 210 -21.63 3.06 -5.12
CA ASP A 210 -21.34 4.14 -6.06
C ASP A 210 -19.91 4.04 -6.62
N ALA A 211 -18.99 3.45 -5.86
CA ALA A 211 -17.64 3.13 -6.31
C ALA A 211 -17.01 2.03 -5.45
N LEU A 212 -15.97 1.39 -5.99
CA LEU A 212 -15.08 0.48 -5.28
C LEU A 212 -13.70 1.11 -5.10
N ALA A 213 -13.14 1.03 -3.90
CA ALA A 213 -11.74 1.34 -3.59
C ALA A 213 -10.97 0.06 -3.23
N ILE A 214 -9.84 -0.19 -3.89
CA ILE A 214 -8.95 -1.34 -3.60
C ILE A 214 -7.72 -0.82 -2.86
N MET A 215 -7.55 -1.25 -1.61
CA MET A 215 -6.51 -0.75 -0.70
C MET A 215 -5.41 -1.75 -0.38
N THR A 216 -5.66 -3.04 -0.59
CA THR A 216 -4.69 -4.12 -0.33
C THR A 216 -4.77 -5.18 -1.42
N GLU A 217 -3.62 -5.60 -1.95
CA GLU A 217 -3.48 -6.44 -3.14
C GLU A 217 -3.63 -7.95 -2.87
N TRP A 218 -4.67 -8.32 -2.12
CA TRP A 218 -4.99 -9.73 -1.84
C TRP A 218 -5.15 -10.53 -3.14
N GLY A 219 -4.72 -11.79 -3.11
CA GLY A 219 -4.73 -12.67 -4.29
C GLY A 219 -6.13 -12.89 -4.84
N GLU A 220 -7.13 -13.02 -3.97
CA GLU A 220 -8.54 -13.21 -4.33
C GLU A 220 -9.17 -12.00 -5.04
N PHE A 221 -8.62 -10.80 -4.86
CA PHE A 221 -9.15 -9.60 -5.52
C PHE A 221 -8.71 -9.49 -6.97
N ARG A 222 -7.75 -10.31 -7.45
CA ARG A 222 -7.09 -10.11 -8.75
C ARG A 222 -7.93 -10.53 -9.96
N THR A 223 -8.86 -11.45 -9.77
CA THR A 223 -9.65 -12.05 -10.85
C THR A 223 -11.12 -12.13 -10.47
N PRO A 224 -11.79 -10.97 -10.23
CA PRO A 224 -13.21 -10.96 -9.94
C PRO A 224 -14.04 -11.19 -11.22
N ASP A 225 -15.31 -11.54 -11.06
CA ASP A 225 -16.27 -11.51 -12.16
C ASP A 225 -16.71 -10.06 -12.42
N PHE A 226 -16.09 -9.41 -13.41
CA PHE A 226 -16.40 -8.03 -13.79
C PHE A 226 -17.85 -7.85 -14.27
N ALA A 227 -18.48 -8.88 -14.83
CA ALA A 227 -19.88 -8.79 -15.26
C ALA A 227 -20.81 -8.75 -14.04
N GLU A 228 -20.56 -9.60 -13.04
CA GLU A 228 -21.28 -9.57 -11.76
C GLU A 228 -21.04 -8.25 -11.02
N MET A 229 -19.78 -7.78 -10.93
CA MET A 229 -19.47 -6.49 -10.29
C MET A 229 -20.31 -5.36 -10.89
N LYS A 230 -20.43 -5.33 -12.22
CA LYS A 230 -21.18 -4.30 -12.94
C LYS A 230 -22.70 -4.38 -12.70
N GLN A 231 -23.23 -5.57 -12.43
CA GLN A 231 -24.65 -5.75 -12.09
C GLN A 231 -24.95 -5.31 -10.66
N LEU A 232 -24.02 -5.56 -9.72
CA LEU A 232 -24.19 -5.23 -8.30
C LEU A 232 -24.04 -3.73 -8.02
N MET A 233 -23.09 -3.08 -8.68
CA MET A 233 -22.76 -1.67 -8.42
C MET A 233 -23.76 -0.70 -9.05
N ARG A 234 -24.05 0.40 -8.35
CA ARG A 234 -24.85 1.51 -8.89
C ARG A 234 -24.13 2.20 -10.06
N SER A 235 -22.82 2.34 -9.95
CA SER A 235 -21.96 2.89 -11.00
C SER A 235 -20.70 2.04 -11.15
N PRO A 236 -20.29 1.67 -12.38
CA PRO A 236 -19.10 0.86 -12.61
C PRO A 236 -17.82 1.72 -12.51
N VAL A 237 -17.49 2.17 -11.29
CA VAL A 237 -16.35 3.03 -11.00
C VAL A 237 -15.42 2.35 -9.98
N VAL A 238 -14.15 2.19 -10.35
CA VAL A 238 -13.15 1.56 -9.50
C VAL A 238 -11.94 2.49 -9.31
N PHE A 239 -11.52 2.64 -8.06
CA PHE A 239 -10.31 3.33 -7.62
C PHE A 239 -9.35 2.29 -7.05
N ASP A 240 -8.36 1.90 -7.83
CA ASP A 240 -7.40 0.87 -7.46
C ASP A 240 -6.09 1.49 -6.96
N GLY A 241 -5.95 1.46 -5.64
CA GLY A 241 -4.77 1.95 -4.93
C GLY A 241 -3.55 1.05 -5.01
N ARG A 242 -3.66 -0.12 -5.65
CA ARG A 242 -2.61 -1.15 -5.72
C ARG A 242 -2.35 -1.65 -7.13
N ASN A 243 -3.01 -1.06 -8.12
CA ASN A 243 -2.82 -1.35 -9.53
C ASN A 243 -3.04 -2.84 -9.89
N VAL A 244 -3.97 -3.49 -9.18
CA VAL A 244 -4.31 -4.91 -9.27
C VAL A 244 -4.95 -5.24 -10.61
N PHE A 245 -5.85 -4.39 -11.12
CA PHE A 245 -6.54 -4.66 -12.38
C PHE A 245 -5.77 -4.19 -13.60
N ASN A 246 -5.88 -5.00 -14.67
CA ASN A 246 -5.41 -4.65 -16.00
C ASN A 246 -6.31 -3.57 -16.61
N ARG A 247 -5.69 -2.55 -17.23
CA ARG A 247 -6.40 -1.37 -17.75
C ARG A 247 -7.24 -1.68 -18.99
N GLU A 248 -6.73 -2.52 -19.89
CA GLU A 248 -7.46 -2.91 -21.10
C GLU A 248 -8.73 -3.69 -20.71
N GLN A 249 -8.63 -4.65 -19.80
CA GLN A 249 -9.76 -5.45 -19.33
C GLN A 249 -10.84 -4.60 -18.64
N MET A 250 -10.44 -3.59 -17.85
CA MET A 250 -11.38 -2.65 -17.24
C MET A 250 -12.12 -1.81 -18.29
N ALA A 251 -11.43 -1.41 -19.36
CA ALA A 251 -12.01 -0.67 -20.48
C ALA A 251 -13.03 -1.54 -21.24
N GLU A 252 -12.65 -2.77 -21.58
CA GLU A 252 -13.51 -3.75 -22.27
C GLU A 252 -14.75 -4.10 -21.44
N SER A 253 -14.60 -4.20 -20.13
CA SER A 253 -15.71 -4.45 -19.19
C SER A 253 -16.60 -3.22 -18.97
N GLY A 254 -16.19 -2.04 -19.47
CA GLY A 254 -16.96 -0.80 -19.45
C GLY A 254 -16.97 -0.10 -18.09
N PHE A 255 -15.86 -0.19 -17.35
CA PHE A 255 -15.64 0.55 -16.10
C PHE A 255 -14.96 1.89 -16.34
N THR A 256 -15.28 2.86 -15.50
CA THR A 256 -14.36 3.98 -15.24
C THR A 256 -13.34 3.51 -14.22
N TYR A 257 -12.07 3.53 -14.58
CA TYR A 257 -11.00 2.97 -13.75
C TYR A 257 -9.86 3.96 -13.52
N TYR A 258 -9.66 4.24 -12.24
CA TYR A 258 -8.56 5.04 -11.71
C TYR A 258 -7.55 4.12 -11.05
N SER A 259 -6.28 4.25 -11.43
CA SER A 259 -5.15 3.53 -10.83
C SER A 259 -4.01 4.50 -10.55
N ILE A 260 -3.04 4.07 -9.74
CA ILE A 260 -1.92 4.91 -9.30
C ILE A 260 -0.89 5.05 -10.42
N GLY A 261 -0.72 6.28 -10.90
CA GLY A 261 0.32 6.66 -11.87
C GLY A 261 0.15 6.09 -13.27
N ARG A 262 -1.05 5.61 -13.62
CA ARG A 262 -1.37 5.13 -14.97
C ARG A 262 -2.49 5.97 -15.61
N PRO A 263 -2.61 6.03 -16.94
CA PRO A 263 -3.66 6.82 -17.58
C PRO A 263 -5.07 6.31 -17.22
N VAL A 264 -5.98 7.24 -16.93
CA VAL A 264 -7.37 6.93 -16.54
C VAL A 264 -8.10 6.23 -17.68
N VAL A 265 -8.82 5.15 -17.35
CA VAL A 265 -9.78 4.53 -18.27
C VAL A 265 -11.11 5.24 -18.04
N LYS A 266 -11.60 5.92 -19.07
CA LYS A 266 -12.94 6.52 -19.05
C LYS A 266 -13.91 5.59 -19.74
N ARG A 267 -15.07 5.38 -19.14
CA ARG A 267 -16.20 4.72 -19.79
C ARG A 267 -16.55 5.47 -21.08
N ARG A 268 -16.64 4.73 -22.19
CA ARG A 268 -17.20 5.21 -23.45
C ARG A 268 -18.71 5.09 -23.45
#